data_AF-A0AAD4T7P1-F1
#
_entry.id   AF-A0AAD4T7P1-F1
#
_cell.length_a   1.000
_cell.length_b   1.000
_cell.length_c   1.000
_cell.angle_alpha   90.00
_cell.angle_beta   90.00
_cell.angle_gamma   90.00
#
_symmetry.space_group_name_H-M   'P 1'
#
loop_
_entity.id
_entity.type
_entity.pdbx_description
1 polymer ?
#
loop_
_entity_poly.entity_id
_entity_poly.type
_entity_poly.pdbx_seq_one_letter_code
_entity_poly.pdbx_strand_id
1 'polypeptide(L)'
;EAVTKTFQRSLQYCDPKKIHLALLGMYERTGQHKLANDLLEQISKKFKHSCKVWLKRVQNILKQGKDGVQEIVKRALLCIPRHKHIKFISQSAILEFKCGVPARGRSMFEGMLREYPKRTDLWSVYLDQ
;
A
#
# COMPACT_ATOMS: atom_id res chain seq x y z
N GLU A 1 15.40 21.49 7.57
CA GLU A 1 16.29 21.16 8.71
C GLU A 1 15.56 20.86 10.02
N ALA A 2 14.57 21.67 10.43
CA ALA A 2 13.83 21.40 11.68
C ALA A 2 13.03 20.07 11.65
N VAL A 3 12.39 19.75 10.52
CA VAL A 3 11.62 18.51 10.34
C VAL A 3 12.51 17.27 10.46
N THR A 4 13.70 17.28 9.84
CA THR A 4 14.63 16.14 9.87
C THR A 4 15.20 15.92 11.28
N LYS A 5 15.58 16.99 11.99
CA LYS A 5 16.05 16.91 13.38
C LYS A 5 14.95 16.37 14.32
N THR A 6 13.72 16.88 14.20
CA THR A 6 12.58 16.42 15.00
C THR A 6 12.21 14.97 14.70
N PHE A 7 12.28 14.58 13.42
CA PHE A 7 12.05 13.20 12.99
C PHE A 7 13.10 12.24 13.56
N GLN A 8 14.39 12.58 13.46
CA GLN A 8 15.47 11.77 14.02
C GLN A 8 15.34 11.61 15.53
N ARG A 9 15.01 12.70 16.25
CA ARG A 9 14.74 12.64 17.70
C ARG A 9 13.55 11.72 17.99
N SER A 10 12.47 11.84 17.24
CA SER A 10 11.25 11.03 17.43
C SER A 10 11.52 9.53 17.20
N LEU A 11 12.41 9.17 16.27
CA LEU A 11 12.80 7.78 16.03
C LEU A 11 13.53 7.12 17.21
N GLN A 12 14.12 7.91 18.12
CA GLN A 12 14.78 7.38 19.32
C GLN A 12 13.78 6.95 20.39
N TYR A 13 12.61 7.58 20.45
CA TYR A 13 11.63 7.37 21.53
C TYR A 13 10.36 6.64 21.10
N CYS A 14 10.06 6.61 19.80
CA CYS A 14 8.79 6.10 19.28
C CYS A 14 8.98 4.94 18.30
N ASP A 15 7.90 4.18 18.06
CA ASP A 15 7.85 3.15 17.03
C ASP A 15 8.26 3.73 15.66
N PRO A 16 9.37 3.23 15.07
CA PRO A 16 9.88 3.77 13.83
C PRO A 16 8.84 3.79 12.70
N LYS A 17 8.03 2.73 12.57
CA LYS A 17 7.04 2.61 11.50
C LYS A 17 5.94 3.65 11.64
N LYS A 18 5.46 3.91 12.86
CA LYS A 18 4.41 4.92 13.10
C LYS A 18 4.91 6.31 12.74
N ILE A 19 6.12 6.67 13.15
CA ILE A 19 6.71 7.98 12.87
C ILE A 19 6.94 8.18 11.36
N HIS A 20 7.41 7.15 10.65
CA HIS A 20 7.56 7.22 9.19
C HIS A 20 6.22 7.40 8.47
N LEU A 21 5.16 6.71 8.90
CA LEU A 21 3.82 6.88 8.34
C LEU A 21 3.22 8.26 8.65
N ALA A 22 3.49 8.81 9.84
CA ALA A 22 3.07 10.16 10.20
C ALA A 22 3.76 11.22 9.33
N LEU A 23 5.08 11.10 9.12
CA LEU A 23 5.84 11.96 8.23
C LEU A 23 5.30 11.88 6.78
N LEU A 24 5.00 10.67 6.30
CA LEU A 24 4.39 10.49 4.98
C LEU A 24 3.03 11.20 4.89
N GLY A 25 2.17 11.05 5.89
CA GLY A 25 0.88 11.75 5.92
C GLY A 25 1.04 13.28 5.97
N MET A 26 2.10 13.80 6.57
CA MET A 26 2.42 15.22 6.51
C MET A 26 2.80 15.65 5.08
N TYR A 27 3.69 14.91 4.41
CA TYR A 27 4.07 15.20 3.02
C TYR A 27 2.91 15.08 2.02
N GLU A 28 1.97 14.16 2.25
CA GLU A 28 0.75 14.06 1.44
C GLU A 28 -0.13 15.31 1.60
N ARG A 29 -0.25 15.87 2.81
CA ARG A 29 -1.05 17.08 3.07
C ARG A 29 -0.40 18.35 2.54
N THR A 30 0.93 18.41 2.56
CA THR A 30 1.68 19.57 2.04
C THR A 30 1.90 19.53 0.53
N GLY A 31 1.40 18.50 -0.18
CA GLY A 31 1.55 18.37 -1.63
C GLY A 31 2.98 18.03 -2.09
N GLN A 32 3.86 17.62 -1.17
CA GLN A 32 5.26 17.33 -1.48
C GLN A 32 5.43 15.91 -2.02
N HIS A 33 4.92 15.66 -3.23
CA HIS A 33 4.85 14.32 -3.83
C HIS A 33 6.22 13.65 -4.07
N LYS A 34 7.26 14.43 -4.41
CA LYS A 34 8.62 13.89 -4.60
C LYS A 34 9.18 13.30 -3.31
N LEU A 35 9.16 14.09 -2.23
CA LEU A 35 9.61 13.65 -0.90
C LEU A 35 8.76 12.49 -0.34
N ALA A 36 7.45 12.49 -0.60
CA ALA A 36 6.56 11.39 -0.24
C ALA A 36 6.95 10.08 -0.96
N ASN A 37 7.28 10.15 -2.25
CA ASN A 37 7.73 9.00 -3.04
C ASN A 37 9.06 8.43 -2.52
N ASP A 38 10.04 9.30 -2.29
CA ASP A 38 11.36 8.90 -1.79
C ASP A 38 11.24 8.23 -0.41
N LEU A 39 10.44 8.84 0.48
CA LEU A 39 10.16 8.28 1.79
C LEU A 39 9.42 6.93 1.67
N LEU A 40 8.43 6.79 0.80
CA LEU A 40 7.74 5.52 0.56
C LEU A 40 8.70 4.43 0.07
N GLU A 41 9.68 4.78 -0.77
CA GLU A 41 10.69 3.85 -1.20
C GLU A 41 11.55 3.37 -0.03
N GLN A 42 12.04 4.29 0.81
CA GLN A 42 12.81 3.97 2.01
C GLN A 42 12.00 3.10 2.99
N ILE A 43 10.75 3.45 3.27
CA ILE A 43 9.87 2.69 4.18
C ILE A 43 9.57 1.31 3.61
N SER A 44 9.35 1.19 2.29
CA SER A 44 9.08 -0.12 1.66
C SER A 44 10.29 -1.07 1.73
N LYS A 45 11.52 -0.54 1.66
CA LYS A 45 12.74 -1.33 1.86
C LYS A 45 12.91 -1.73 3.32
N LYS A 46 12.73 -0.77 4.25
CA LYS A 46 12.92 -0.98 5.70
C LYS A 46 11.84 -1.88 6.33
N PHE A 47 10.59 -1.74 5.89
CA PHE A 47 9.43 -2.45 6.43
C PHE A 47 8.77 -3.36 5.38
N LYS A 48 9.59 -4.09 4.62
CA LYS A 48 9.17 -4.95 3.50
C LYS A 48 8.12 -6.02 3.85
N HIS A 49 8.04 -6.47 5.10
CA HIS A 49 7.04 -7.47 5.52
C HIS A 49 5.68 -6.84 5.93
N SER A 50 5.58 -5.51 5.93
CA SER A 50 4.38 -4.80 6.36
C SER A 50 3.42 -4.53 5.20
N CYS A 51 2.30 -5.27 5.17
CA CYS A 51 1.18 -5.04 4.26
C CYS A 51 0.70 -3.56 4.24
N LYS A 52 0.59 -2.90 5.40
CA LYS A 52 0.17 -1.48 5.49
C LYS A 52 1.05 -0.52 4.68
N VAL A 53 2.36 -0.80 4.59
CA VAL A 53 3.32 0.07 3.90
C VAL A 53 3.15 -0.09 2.39
N TRP A 54 3.02 -1.32 1.92
CA TRP A 54 2.75 -1.62 0.52
C TRP A 54 1.42 -1.06 0.05
N LEU A 55 0.35 -1.17 0.86
CA LEU A 55 -0.95 -0.56 0.52
C LEU A 55 -0.85 0.96 0.38
N LYS A 56 -0.09 1.61 1.26
CA LYS A 56 0.13 3.05 1.18
C LYS A 56 0.92 3.44 -0.08
N ARG A 57 1.90 2.60 -0.48
CA ARG A 57 2.63 2.77 -1.74
C ARG A 57 1.73 2.63 -2.96
N VAL A 58 0.87 1.60 -2.98
CA VAL A 58 -0.13 1.39 -4.05
C VAL A 58 -1.08 2.59 -4.14
N GLN A 59 -1.64 3.03 -3.02
CA GLN A 59 -2.55 4.17 -2.96
C GLN A 59 -1.90 5.45 -3.53
N ASN A 60 -0.66 5.73 -3.15
CA ASN A 60 0.05 6.92 -3.60
C ASN A 60 0.32 6.92 -5.12
N ILE A 61 0.60 5.76 -5.71
CA ILE A 61 0.81 5.64 -7.16
C ILE A 61 -0.48 5.81 -7.93
N LEU A 62 -1.57 5.20 -7.43
CA LEU A 62 -2.91 5.40 -7.98
C LEU A 62 -3.33 6.86 -7.94
N LYS A 63 -3.10 7.56 -6.82
CA LYS A 63 -3.36 9.00 -6.70
C LYS A 63 -2.55 9.86 -7.67
N GLN A 64 -1.35 9.42 -8.05
CA GLN A 64 -0.51 10.12 -9.03
C GLN A 64 -0.88 9.78 -10.48
N GLY A 65 -1.85 8.89 -10.71
CA GLY A 65 -2.25 8.43 -12.05
C GLY A 65 -1.14 7.68 -12.79
N LYS A 66 -0.15 7.15 -12.06
CA LYS A 66 0.99 6.43 -12.66
C LYS A 66 0.65 4.96 -12.86
N ASP A 67 1.04 4.44 -14.02
CA ASP A 67 1.04 3.00 -14.26
C ASP A 67 2.23 2.32 -13.54
N GLY A 68 2.04 1.05 -13.16
CA GLY A 68 3.05 0.26 -12.43
C GLY A 68 2.59 -0.31 -11.08
N VAL A 69 1.31 -0.18 -10.75
CA VAL A 69 0.73 -0.79 -9.54
C VAL A 69 0.93 -2.31 -9.53
N GLN A 70 0.72 -2.97 -10.67
CA GLN A 70 0.87 -4.43 -10.81
C GLN A 70 2.28 -4.90 -10.45
N GLU A 71 3.33 -4.21 -10.91
CA GLU A 71 4.71 -4.56 -10.59
C GLU A 71 5.02 -4.39 -9.10
N ILE A 72 4.41 -3.39 -8.46
CA ILE A 72 4.57 -3.19 -7.02
C ILE A 72 3.80 -4.22 -6.22
N VAL A 73 2.61 -4.62 -6.66
CA VAL A 73 1.85 -5.71 -6.05
C VAL A 73 2.65 -7.01 -6.14
N LYS A 74 3.21 -7.36 -7.31
CA LYS A 74 4.09 -8.53 -7.48
C LYS A 74 5.29 -8.48 -6.52
N ARG A 75 5.98 -7.34 -6.46
CA ARG A 75 7.12 -7.15 -5.54
C ARG A 75 6.72 -7.26 -4.07
N ALA A 76 5.56 -6.73 -3.70
CA ALA A 76 5.04 -6.81 -2.36
C ALA A 76 4.72 -8.25 -1.96
N LEU A 77 4.14 -9.05 -2.85
CA LEU A 77 3.83 -10.46 -2.60
C LEU A 77 5.08 -11.31 -2.34
N LEU A 78 6.22 -10.98 -2.96
CA LEU A 78 7.51 -11.62 -2.67
C LEU A 78 8.02 -11.33 -1.24
N CYS A 79 7.66 -10.17 -0.67
CA CYS A 79 8.14 -9.74 0.64
C CYS A 79 7.15 -10.05 1.78
N ILE A 80 5.85 -10.03 1.51
CA ILE A 80 4.80 -10.19 2.52
C ILE A 80 4.62 -11.68 2.84
N PRO A 81 4.41 -12.07 4.11
CA PRO A 81 4.05 -13.44 4.47
C PRO A 81 2.76 -13.93 3.80
N ARG A 82 2.71 -15.20 3.37
CA ARG A 82 1.56 -15.79 2.64
C ARG A 82 0.20 -15.58 3.30
N HIS A 83 0.11 -15.70 4.63
CA HIS A 83 -1.14 -15.49 5.38
C HIS A 83 -1.71 -14.05 5.27
N LYS A 84 -0.91 -13.08 4.79
CA LYS A 84 -1.34 -11.69 4.55
C LYS A 84 -1.62 -11.40 3.07
N HIS A 85 -1.34 -12.33 2.15
CA HIS A 85 -1.50 -12.13 0.71
C HIS A 85 -2.94 -11.84 0.32
N ILE A 86 -3.89 -12.68 0.76
CA ILE A 86 -5.33 -12.50 0.48
C ILE A 86 -5.79 -11.10 0.91
N LYS A 87 -5.48 -10.70 2.15
CA LYS A 87 -5.81 -9.37 2.67
C LYS A 87 -5.16 -8.26 1.86
N PHE A 88 -3.91 -8.42 1.46
CA PHE A 88 -3.18 -7.42 0.68
C PHE A 88 -3.76 -7.24 -0.73
N ILE A 89 -4.02 -8.34 -1.44
CA ILE A 89 -4.55 -8.32 -2.81
C ILE A 89 -5.97 -7.77 -2.81
N SER A 90 -6.83 -8.21 -1.88
CA SER A 90 -8.21 -7.69 -1.76
C SER A 90 -8.22 -6.18 -1.51
N GLN A 91 -7.40 -5.69 -0.58
CA GLN A 91 -7.31 -4.25 -0.31
C GLN A 91 -6.69 -3.47 -1.47
N SER A 92 -5.74 -4.06 -2.20
CA SER A 92 -5.17 -3.45 -3.40
C SER A 92 -6.19 -3.37 -4.54
N ALA A 93 -7.05 -4.39 -4.69
CA ALA A 93 -8.13 -4.39 -5.66
C ALA A 93 -9.18 -3.32 -5.33
N ILE A 94 -9.59 -3.20 -4.07
CA ILE A 94 -10.48 -2.12 -3.59
C ILE A 94 -9.87 -0.74 -3.90
N LEU A 95 -8.56 -0.56 -3.74
CA LEU A 95 -7.89 0.70 -4.09
C LEU A 95 -7.92 0.98 -5.60
N GLU A 96 -7.78 -0.04 -6.45
CA GLU A 96 -7.94 0.09 -7.90
C GLU A 96 -9.38 0.47 -8.29
N PHE A 97 -10.42 -0.04 -7.61
CA PHE A 97 -11.79 0.43 -7.82
C PHE A 97 -11.99 1.89 -7.47
N LYS A 98 -11.43 2.33 -6.33
CA LYS A 98 -11.66 3.68 -5.80
C LYS A 98 -10.85 4.78 -6.48
N CYS A 99 -9.61 4.49 -6.83
CA CYS A 99 -8.65 5.50 -7.29
C CYS A 99 -7.93 5.14 -8.58
N GLY A 100 -8.18 3.94 -9.12
CA GLY A 100 -7.46 3.39 -10.26
C GLY A 100 -8.39 3.03 -11.41
N VAL A 101 -8.11 1.88 -12.01
CA VAL A 101 -8.90 1.37 -13.12
C VAL A 101 -9.75 0.20 -12.62
N PRO A 102 -11.09 0.32 -12.58
CA PRO A 102 -11.97 -0.73 -12.07
C PRO A 102 -11.76 -2.10 -12.74
N ALA A 103 -11.42 -2.14 -14.03
CA ALA A 103 -11.08 -3.37 -14.73
C ALA A 103 -9.87 -4.11 -14.12
N ARG A 104 -8.86 -3.38 -13.62
CA ARG A 104 -7.72 -3.98 -12.90
C ARG A 104 -8.16 -4.54 -11.55
N GLY A 105 -9.01 -3.81 -10.82
CA GLY A 105 -9.63 -4.28 -9.58
C GLY A 105 -10.41 -5.59 -9.78
N ARG A 106 -11.26 -5.66 -10.83
CA ARG A 106 -12.00 -6.87 -11.21
C ARG A 106 -11.06 -8.04 -11.49
N SER A 107 -10.04 -7.83 -12.33
CA SER A 107 -9.07 -8.88 -12.66
C SER A 107 -8.36 -9.44 -11.42
N MET A 108 -8.02 -8.59 -10.45
CA MET A 108 -7.41 -9.02 -9.19
C MET A 108 -8.35 -9.87 -8.33
N PHE A 109 -9.64 -9.50 -8.21
CA PHE A 109 -10.63 -10.31 -7.50
C PHE A 109 -10.93 -11.62 -8.23
N GLU A 110 -11.13 -11.60 -9.55
CA GLU A 110 -11.37 -12.80 -10.33
C GLU A 110 -10.23 -13.81 -10.20
N GLY A 111 -8.97 -13.35 -10.24
CA GLY A 111 -7.81 -14.20 -9.99
C GLY A 111 -7.87 -14.86 -8.60
N MET A 112 -8.24 -14.09 -7.58
CA MET A 112 -8.36 -14.60 -6.22
C MET A 112 -9.52 -15.58 -6.06
N LEU A 113 -10.66 -15.33 -6.69
CA LEU A 113 -11.84 -16.21 -6.63
C LEU A 113 -11.62 -17.52 -7.39
N ARG A 114 -10.82 -17.51 -8.47
CA ARG A 114 -10.37 -18.73 -9.16
C ARG A 114 -9.48 -19.59 -8.27
N GLU A 115 -8.58 -18.96 -7.50
CA GLU A 115 -7.67 -19.67 -6.60
C GLU A 115 -8.37 -20.14 -5.31
N TYR A 116 -9.31 -19.36 -4.78
CA TYR A 116 -10.01 -19.61 -3.51
C TYR A 116 -11.54 -19.59 -3.67
N PRO A 117 -12.14 -20.48 -4.48
CA PRO A 117 -13.57 -20.42 -4.81
C PRO A 117 -14.49 -20.64 -3.59
N LYS A 118 -14.00 -21.35 -2.56
CA LYS A 118 -14.77 -21.66 -1.33
C LYS A 118 -14.83 -20.50 -0.33
N ARG A 119 -14.10 -19.39 -0.56
CA ARG A 119 -14.09 -18.24 0.34
C ARG A 119 -15.21 -17.25 0.00
N THR A 120 -16.37 -17.43 0.64
CA THR A 120 -17.55 -16.57 0.48
C THR A 120 -17.35 -15.14 0.99
N ASP A 121 -16.42 -14.93 1.91
CA ASP A 121 -16.00 -13.60 2.38
C ASP A 121 -15.48 -12.73 1.24
N LEU A 122 -14.72 -13.32 0.31
CA LEU A 122 -14.16 -12.60 -0.84
C LEU A 122 -15.22 -12.23 -1.87
N TRP A 123 -16.21 -13.11 -2.09
CA TRP A 123 -17.35 -12.83 -2.95
C TRP A 123 -18.16 -11.65 -2.43
N SER A 124 -18.43 -11.62 -1.12
CA SER A 124 -19.17 -10.52 -0.49
C SER A 124 -18.47 -9.19 -0.70
N VAL A 125 -17.16 -9.13 -0.45
CA VAL A 125 -16.36 -7.91 -0.67
C VAL A 125 -16.33 -7.49 -2.14
N TYR A 126 -16.29 -8.44 -3.08
CA TYR A 126 -16.28 -8.14 -4.51
C TYR A 126 -17.62 -7.58 -4.99
N LEU A 127 -18.73 -8.12 -4.50
CA LEU A 127 -20.08 -7.62 -4.81
C LEU A 127 -20.35 -6.23 -4.22
N ASP A 128 -19.68 -5.86 -3.12
CA ASP A 128 -19.75 -4.54 -2.48
C ASP A 128 -18.94 -3.44 -3.22
N GLN A 129 -18.10 -3.78 -4.20
CA GLN A 129 -17.29 -2.81 -4.96
C GLN A 129 -18.00 -2.29 -6.21
#